data_AF-A0A7X8TSD0-F1
#
_entry.id   AF-A0A7X8TSD0-F1
#
_cell.length_a   1.000
_cell.length_b   1.000
_cell.length_c   1.000
_cell.angle_alpha   90.00
_cell.angle_beta   90.00
_cell.angle_gamma   90.00
#
_symmetry.space_group_name_H-M   'P 1'
#
loop_
_entity.id
_entity.type
_entity.pdbx_description
1 polymer ?
#
loop_
_entity_poly.entity_id
_entity_poly.type
_entity_poly.pdbx_seq_one_letter_code
_entity_poly.pdbx_strand_id
1 'polypeptide(L)'
;MRRTRKVDALMHKLLIEKRMDGFSVVELRDASLPYVDQSCDLVELRLRLYRQLLRFERNNWLRVEGSRTNKRYFQTESLHANEFVPKPASVEVIEAKSPTWSVLASERNESRGELEIALGEVGEYQLLIQRFPELEPKLALLLNQARERSAQLLGKVNVLTTVLDTIAREQKAC
;
A
#
# COMPACT_ATOMS: atom_id res chain seq x y z
N MET A 1 3.68 -37.02 -7.04
CA MET A 1 4.42 -36.11 -6.12
C MET A 1 3.58 -34.85 -5.89
N ARG A 2 3.06 -34.65 -4.68
CA ARG A 2 2.25 -33.47 -4.30
C ARG A 2 3.20 -32.31 -3.99
N ARG A 3 3.04 -31.17 -4.66
CA ARG A 3 3.90 -29.98 -4.49
C ARG A 3 3.19 -28.99 -3.56
N THR A 4 3.71 -28.78 -2.37
CA THR A 4 3.30 -27.68 -1.49
C THR A 4 3.83 -26.36 -2.06
N ARG A 5 2.95 -25.39 -2.30
CA ARG A 5 3.31 -24.10 -2.89
C ARG A 5 2.88 -22.97 -1.96
N LYS A 6 3.80 -22.07 -1.64
CA LYS A 6 3.56 -20.92 -0.75
C LYS A 6 2.73 -19.88 -1.50
N VAL A 7 1.53 -19.62 -1.01
CA VAL A 7 0.64 -18.53 -1.47
C VAL A 7 0.71 -17.42 -0.44
N ASP A 8 0.67 -16.17 -0.93
CA ASP A 8 0.57 -14.99 -0.07
C ASP A 8 -0.66 -15.06 0.82
N ALA A 9 -0.56 -14.65 2.09
CA ALA A 9 -1.66 -14.77 3.05
C ALA A 9 -2.95 -14.07 2.59
N LEU A 10 -2.83 -12.92 1.89
CA LEU A 10 -3.98 -12.22 1.32
C LEU A 10 -4.61 -13.01 0.18
N MET A 11 -3.78 -13.58 -0.70
CA MET A 11 -4.26 -14.40 -1.82
C MET A 11 -4.92 -15.68 -1.33
N HIS A 12 -4.38 -16.31 -0.28
CA HIS A 12 -5.00 -17.48 0.35
C HIS A 12 -6.36 -17.13 0.92
N LYS A 13 -6.44 -16.05 1.71
CA LYS A 13 -7.69 -15.61 2.31
C LYS A 13 -8.75 -15.24 1.29
N LEU A 14 -8.38 -14.53 0.22
CA LEU A 14 -9.33 -14.06 -0.79
C LEU A 14 -9.75 -15.18 -1.75
N LEU A 15 -8.80 -15.92 -2.30
CA LEU A 15 -9.09 -16.91 -3.35
C LEU A 15 -9.52 -18.26 -2.77
N ILE A 16 -8.96 -18.69 -1.63
CA ILE A 16 -9.21 -20.03 -1.08
C ILE A 16 -10.29 -19.98 0.00
N GLU A 17 -10.13 -19.14 1.02
CA GLU A 17 -11.10 -19.07 2.13
C GLU A 17 -12.40 -18.40 1.69
N LYS A 18 -12.32 -17.22 1.07
CA LYS A 18 -13.49 -16.47 0.59
C LYS A 18 -14.01 -16.93 -0.77
N ARG A 19 -13.30 -17.82 -1.46
CA ARG A 19 -13.66 -18.34 -2.79
C ARG A 19 -13.99 -17.22 -3.79
N MET A 20 -13.23 -16.13 -3.75
CA MET A 20 -13.45 -14.98 -4.63
C MET A 20 -13.16 -15.35 -6.08
N ASP A 21 -14.14 -15.18 -6.96
CA ASP A 21 -14.06 -15.59 -8.37
C ASP A 21 -14.63 -14.50 -9.30
N GLY A 22 -14.21 -14.51 -10.56
CA GLY A 22 -14.70 -13.60 -11.59
C GLY A 22 -14.45 -12.12 -11.29
N PHE A 23 -13.31 -11.79 -10.71
CA PHE A 23 -12.99 -10.44 -10.20
C PHE A 23 -12.01 -9.67 -11.09
N SER A 24 -12.00 -8.36 -10.96
CA SER A 24 -10.98 -7.45 -11.51
C SER A 24 -9.87 -7.17 -10.48
N VAL A 25 -8.75 -6.61 -10.95
CA VAL A 25 -7.64 -6.20 -10.05
C VAL A 25 -8.10 -5.15 -9.03
N VAL A 26 -9.05 -4.29 -9.40
CA VAL A 26 -9.61 -3.24 -8.53
C VAL A 26 -10.44 -3.87 -7.42
N GLU A 27 -11.34 -4.79 -7.76
CA GLU A 27 -12.17 -5.49 -6.79
C GLU A 27 -11.32 -6.35 -5.83
N LEU A 28 -10.26 -6.99 -6.34
CA LEU A 28 -9.32 -7.72 -5.48
C LEU A 28 -8.59 -6.81 -4.50
N ARG A 29 -8.18 -5.61 -4.94
CA ARG A 29 -7.58 -4.58 -4.06
C ARG A 29 -8.58 -4.17 -2.99
N ASP A 30 -9.81 -3.84 -3.37
CA ASP A 30 -10.83 -3.35 -2.44
C ASP A 30 -11.21 -4.43 -1.42
N ALA A 31 -11.32 -5.69 -1.86
CA ALA A 31 -11.53 -6.83 -0.97
C ALA A 31 -10.35 -7.12 -0.03
N SER A 32 -9.15 -6.64 -0.36
CA SER A 32 -7.96 -6.79 0.49
C SER A 32 -7.83 -5.73 1.58
N LEU A 33 -8.49 -4.57 1.45
CA LEU A 33 -8.38 -3.44 2.39
C LEU A 33 -8.67 -3.81 3.86
N PRO A 34 -9.66 -4.66 4.20
CA PRO A 34 -9.92 -5.03 5.59
C PRO A 34 -8.81 -5.86 6.26
N TYR A 35 -7.83 -6.32 5.49
CA TYR A 35 -6.77 -7.24 5.92
C TYR A 35 -5.37 -6.64 5.81
N VAL A 36 -5.29 -5.36 5.49
CA VAL A 36 -4.06 -4.61 5.27
C VAL A 36 -4.09 -3.39 6.18
N ASP A 37 -2.93 -2.95 6.67
CA ASP A 37 -2.82 -1.77 7.52
C ASP A 37 -3.35 -0.52 6.78
N GLN A 38 -4.04 0.36 7.51
CA GLN A 38 -4.69 1.56 6.97
C GLN A 38 -3.70 2.55 6.31
N SER A 39 -2.41 2.43 6.58
CA SER A 39 -1.32 3.23 6.02
C SER A 39 -0.73 2.69 4.71
N CYS A 40 -1.26 1.58 4.19
CA CYS A 40 -0.75 1.00 2.95
C CYS A 40 -1.08 1.88 1.73
N ASP A 41 -0.05 2.18 0.95
CA ASP A 41 -0.20 2.84 -0.35
C ASP A 41 -1.01 1.93 -1.30
N LEU A 42 -2.19 2.42 -1.70
CA LEU A 42 -3.11 1.71 -2.58
C LEU A 42 -2.50 1.40 -3.96
N VAL A 43 -1.58 2.24 -4.44
CA VAL A 43 -0.87 2.04 -5.71
C VAL A 43 0.11 0.88 -5.59
N GLU A 44 0.89 0.86 -4.50
CA GLU A 44 1.85 -0.21 -4.23
C GLU A 44 1.15 -1.54 -3.96
N LEU A 45 0.06 -1.52 -3.18
CA LEU A 45 -0.79 -2.68 -2.94
C LEU A 45 -1.31 -3.24 -4.26
N ARG A 46 -1.89 -2.39 -5.13
CA ARG A 46 -2.39 -2.81 -6.45
C ARG A 46 -1.28 -3.43 -7.31
N LEU A 47 -0.09 -2.84 -7.33
CA LEU A 47 1.06 -3.38 -8.09
C LEU A 47 1.50 -4.74 -7.55
N ARG A 48 1.53 -4.91 -6.23
CA ARG A 48 1.87 -6.20 -5.58
C ARG A 48 0.87 -7.28 -5.94
N LEU A 49 -0.43 -6.99 -5.82
CA LEU A 49 -1.51 -7.91 -6.18
C LEU A 49 -1.44 -8.28 -7.67
N TYR A 50 -1.20 -7.30 -8.55
CA TYR A 50 -1.06 -7.54 -9.99
C TYR A 50 0.10 -8.48 -10.33
N ARG A 51 1.27 -8.32 -9.68
CA ARG A 51 2.41 -9.24 -9.87
C ARG A 51 2.08 -10.66 -9.43
N GLN A 52 1.28 -10.82 -8.38
CA GLN A 52 0.83 -12.15 -7.91
C GLN A 52 -0.16 -12.78 -8.89
N LEU A 53 -1.13 -12.01 -9.39
CA LEU A 53 -2.08 -12.47 -10.41
C LEU A 53 -1.37 -12.94 -11.69
N LEU A 54 -0.36 -12.21 -12.16
CA LEU A 54 0.46 -12.63 -13.31
C LEU A 54 1.15 -13.98 -13.07
N ARG A 55 1.62 -14.24 -11.85
CA ARG A 55 2.22 -15.54 -11.50
C ARG A 55 1.16 -16.65 -11.49
N PHE A 56 -0.04 -16.36 -11.00
CA PHE A 56 -1.14 -17.33 -10.95
C PHE A 56 -1.66 -17.66 -12.34
N GLU A 57 -1.76 -16.66 -13.22
CA GLU A 57 -2.08 -16.84 -14.64
C GLU A 57 -1.03 -17.73 -15.32
N ARG A 58 0.27 -17.43 -15.16
CA ARG A 58 1.36 -18.27 -15.70
C ARG A 58 1.36 -19.71 -15.18
N ASN A 59 0.87 -19.91 -13.96
CA ASN A 59 0.77 -21.23 -13.33
C ASN A 59 -0.57 -21.93 -13.64
N ASN A 60 -1.39 -21.36 -14.52
CA ASN A 60 -2.75 -21.80 -14.87
C ASN A 60 -3.74 -21.82 -13.71
N TRP A 61 -3.43 -21.22 -12.56
CA TRP A 61 -4.30 -21.16 -11.38
C TRP A 61 -5.47 -20.20 -11.54
N LEU A 62 -5.26 -19.15 -12.33
CA LEU A 62 -6.30 -18.23 -12.74
C LEU A 62 -6.33 -18.20 -14.27
N ARG A 63 -7.53 -18.21 -14.83
CA ARG A 63 -7.78 -17.91 -16.24
C ARG A 63 -8.26 -16.47 -16.36
N VAL A 64 -7.83 -15.79 -17.41
CA VAL A 64 -8.25 -14.41 -17.68
C VAL A 64 -9.23 -14.42 -18.83
N GLU A 65 -10.36 -13.76 -18.64
CA GLU A 65 -11.33 -13.48 -19.70
C GLU A 65 -11.48 -11.98 -19.92
N GLY A 66 -11.92 -11.60 -21.12
CA GLY A 66 -12.12 -10.22 -21.53
C GLY A 66 -10.84 -9.53 -22.01
N SER A 67 -11.00 -8.33 -22.58
CA SER A 67 -9.90 -7.54 -23.12
C SER A 67 -9.84 -6.14 -22.49
N ARG A 68 -8.62 -5.61 -22.39
CA ARG A 68 -8.30 -4.26 -21.88
C ARG A 68 -8.97 -3.91 -20.54
N THR A 69 -10.12 -3.27 -20.57
CA THR A 69 -10.83 -2.71 -19.41
C THR A 69 -11.74 -3.72 -18.72
N ASN A 70 -12.15 -4.80 -19.40
CA ASN A 70 -13.04 -5.81 -18.85
C ASN A 70 -12.30 -7.11 -18.50
N LYS A 71 -11.01 -7.01 -18.16
CA LYS A 71 -10.20 -8.16 -17.74
C LYS A 71 -10.70 -8.69 -16.40
N ARG A 72 -11.14 -9.94 -16.40
CA ARG A 72 -11.70 -10.65 -15.25
C ARG A 72 -10.89 -11.92 -15.02
N TYR A 73 -10.55 -12.18 -13.77
CA TYR A 73 -9.80 -13.35 -13.34
C TYR A 73 -10.77 -14.37 -12.77
N PHE A 74 -10.66 -15.61 -13.26
CA PHE A 74 -11.47 -16.72 -12.79
C PHE A 74 -10.57 -17.84 -12.26
N GLN A 75 -11.00 -18.48 -11.19
CA GLN A 75 -10.33 -19.66 -10.65
C GLN A 75 -10.41 -20.81 -11.63
N THR A 76 -9.35 -21.62 -11.68
CA THR A 76 -9.33 -22.86 -12.45
C THR A 76 -9.33 -24.05 -11.51
N GLU A 77 -9.70 -25.22 -12.03
CA GLU A 77 -9.63 -26.48 -11.29
C GLU A 77 -8.21 -26.77 -10.77
N SER A 78 -7.18 -26.28 -11.47
CA SER A 78 -5.78 -26.45 -11.06
C SER A 78 -5.41 -25.68 -9.80
N LEU A 79 -6.19 -24.65 -9.42
CA LEU A 79 -6.08 -24.00 -8.13
C LEU A 79 -6.48 -25.00 -7.03
N HIS A 80 -7.65 -25.62 -7.14
CA HIS A 80 -8.16 -26.56 -6.13
C HIS A 80 -7.49 -27.94 -6.14
N ALA A 81 -6.92 -28.35 -7.27
CA ALA A 81 -6.18 -29.62 -7.40
C ALA A 81 -4.86 -29.63 -6.62
N ASN A 82 -4.37 -28.46 -6.18
CA ASN A 82 -3.24 -28.36 -5.28
C ASN A 82 -3.75 -28.26 -3.84
N GLU A 83 -3.33 -29.17 -2.95
CA GLU A 83 -3.45 -28.98 -1.50
C GLU A 83 -2.59 -27.75 -1.13
N PHE A 84 -3.22 -26.58 -1.14
CA PHE A 84 -2.68 -25.39 -0.51
C PHE A 84 -2.73 -25.62 0.99
N VAL A 85 -1.67 -26.23 1.51
CA VAL A 85 -1.33 -26.02 2.90
C VAL A 85 -1.11 -24.52 3.00
N PRO A 86 -1.93 -23.74 3.74
CA PRO A 86 -1.53 -22.39 4.08
C PRO A 86 -0.12 -22.54 4.58
N LYS A 87 0.84 -21.76 4.06
CA LYS A 87 2.13 -21.68 4.75
C LYS A 87 1.71 -21.46 6.20
N PRO A 88 1.95 -22.42 7.13
CA PRO A 88 1.46 -22.25 8.48
C PRO A 88 1.93 -20.86 8.85
N ALA A 89 1.06 -20.10 9.51
CA ALA A 89 1.56 -19.03 10.31
C ALA A 89 2.56 -19.72 11.24
N SER A 90 3.82 -19.80 10.81
CA SER A 90 4.89 -19.79 11.73
C SER A 90 4.59 -18.50 12.47
N VAL A 91 4.00 -18.68 13.65
CA VAL A 91 4.67 -18.23 14.86
C VAL A 91 6.12 -18.71 14.76
N GLU A 92 6.86 -18.16 13.79
CA GLU A 92 8.22 -17.76 13.97
C GLU A 92 8.05 -16.77 15.11
N VAL A 93 8.17 -17.32 16.32
CA VAL A 93 8.99 -16.72 17.35
C VAL A 93 9.99 -15.90 16.58
N ILE A 94 9.90 -14.59 16.81
CA ILE A 94 10.73 -13.54 16.26
C ILE A 94 12.18 -14.01 16.35
N GLU A 95 12.65 -14.81 15.39
CA GLU A 95 14.04 -14.95 15.05
C GLU A 95 14.30 -13.65 14.33
N ALA A 96 14.65 -12.68 15.17
CA ALA A 96 15.02 -11.31 14.86
C ALA A 96 14.58 -10.91 13.45
N LYS A 97 13.36 -10.35 13.38
CA LYS A 97 12.95 -9.49 12.27
C LYS A 97 14.22 -8.80 11.78
N SER A 98 14.69 -9.11 10.57
CA SER A 98 15.36 -8.09 9.78
C SER A 98 14.48 -6.85 9.97
N PRO A 99 15.01 -5.77 10.57
CA PRO A 99 14.19 -4.76 11.22
C PRO A 99 13.16 -4.33 10.19
N THR A 100 11.90 -4.69 10.44
CA THR A 100 10.89 -4.56 9.39
C THR A 100 10.53 -3.09 9.39
N TRP A 101 11.30 -2.31 8.64
CA TRP A 101 11.16 -0.86 8.49
C TRP A 101 9.85 -0.48 7.79
N SER A 102 8.91 -1.43 7.62
CA SER A 102 7.53 -1.17 7.19
C SER A 102 6.84 -0.16 8.08
N VAL A 103 7.18 -0.11 9.38
CA VAL A 103 6.67 0.92 10.30
C VAL A 103 7.14 2.32 9.87
N LEU A 104 8.43 2.47 9.51
CA LEU A 104 8.96 3.76 9.02
C LEU A 104 8.35 4.14 7.67
N ALA A 105 8.11 3.16 6.78
CA ALA A 105 7.46 3.41 5.51
C ALA A 105 6.00 3.87 5.69
N SER A 106 5.28 3.24 6.63
CA SER A 106 3.94 3.65 7.05
C SER A 106 3.95 5.08 7.60
N GLU A 107 4.84 5.37 8.55
CA GLU A 107 4.97 6.70 9.17
C GLU A 107 5.34 7.78 8.15
N ARG A 108 6.18 7.45 7.15
CA ARG A 108 6.50 8.35 6.03
C ARG A 108 5.25 8.66 5.22
N ASN A 109 4.46 7.65 4.89
CA ASN A 109 3.24 7.82 4.08
C ASN A 109 2.18 8.65 4.82
N GLU A 110 2.00 8.41 6.12
CA GLU A 110 1.11 9.21 6.98
C GLU A 110 1.55 10.68 7.03
N SER A 111 2.84 10.92 7.31
CA SER A 111 3.41 12.27 7.33
C SER A 111 3.28 13.00 5.98
N ARG A 112 3.35 12.25 4.87
CA ARG A 112 3.14 12.78 3.51
C ARG A 112 1.68 13.21 3.29
N GLY A 113 0.71 12.43 3.76
CA GLY A 113 -0.70 12.80 3.70
C GLY A 113 -1.01 14.05 4.53
N GLU A 114 -0.47 14.14 5.75
CA GLU A 114 -0.61 15.35 6.58
C GLU A 114 0.04 16.58 5.93
N LEU A 115 1.17 16.41 5.25
CA LEU A 115 1.84 17.48 4.52
C LEU A 115 0.95 18.03 3.40
N GLU A 116 0.29 17.16 2.64
CA GLU A 116 -0.65 17.57 1.58
C GLU A 116 -1.79 18.41 2.13
N ILE A 117 -2.34 18.02 3.29
CA ILE A 117 -3.38 18.79 3.99
C ILE A 117 -2.86 20.16 4.41
N ALA A 118 -1.69 20.21 5.07
CA ALA A 118 -1.10 21.46 5.54
C ALA A 118 -0.77 22.44 4.39
N LEU A 119 -0.27 21.92 3.25
CA LEU A 119 -0.04 22.73 2.06
C LEU A 119 -1.35 23.23 1.44
N GLY A 120 -2.41 22.43 1.46
CA GLY A 120 -3.75 22.84 1.07
C GLY A 120 -4.27 24.01 1.90
N GLU A 121 -4.12 23.93 3.23
CA GLU A 121 -4.46 25.04 4.13
C GLU A 121 -3.66 26.31 3.83
N VAL A 122 -2.35 26.20 3.57
CA VAL A 122 -1.52 27.34 3.17
C VAL A 122 -2.08 28.00 1.91
N GLY A 123 -2.43 27.20 0.89
CA GLY A 123 -3.03 27.70 -0.34
C GLY A 123 -4.36 28.41 -0.10
N GLU A 124 -5.25 27.80 0.68
CA GLU A 124 -6.56 28.39 1.01
C GLU A 124 -6.43 29.68 1.82
N TYR A 125 -5.53 29.75 2.81
CA TYR A 125 -5.27 31.00 3.54
C TYR A 125 -4.78 32.11 2.61
N GLN A 126 -3.88 31.79 1.68
CA GLN A 126 -3.38 32.77 0.70
C GLN A 126 -4.50 33.28 -0.21
N LEU A 127 -5.36 32.39 -0.72
CA LEU A 127 -6.50 32.75 -1.55
C LEU A 127 -7.51 33.61 -0.80
N LEU A 128 -7.80 33.28 0.46
CA LEU A 128 -8.70 34.06 1.30
C LEU A 128 -8.15 35.45 1.60
N ILE A 129 -6.86 35.58 1.89
CA ILE A 129 -6.20 36.89 2.10
C ILE A 129 -6.23 37.71 0.80
N GLN A 130 -5.96 37.10 -0.35
CA GLN A 130 -6.04 37.78 -1.65
C GLN A 130 -7.47 38.27 -1.96
N ARG A 131 -8.48 37.45 -1.63
CA ARG A 131 -9.89 37.76 -1.89
C ARG A 131 -10.45 38.79 -0.90
N PHE A 132 -9.98 38.77 0.35
CA PHE A 132 -10.43 39.62 1.45
C PHE A 132 -9.23 40.13 2.26
N PRO A 133 -8.51 41.17 1.78
CA PRO A 133 -7.30 41.67 2.42
C PRO A 133 -7.49 42.11 3.88
N GLU A 134 -8.70 42.53 4.24
CA GLU A 134 -9.08 42.88 5.61
C GLU A 134 -8.96 41.72 6.61
N LEU A 135 -8.92 40.47 6.14
CA LEU A 135 -8.73 39.28 6.97
C LEU A 135 -7.25 38.97 7.24
N GLU A 136 -6.31 39.59 6.52
CA GLU A 136 -4.87 39.36 6.69
C GLU A 136 -4.38 39.41 8.14
N PRO A 137 -4.69 40.46 8.96
CA PRO A 137 -4.21 40.51 10.33
C PRO A 137 -4.74 39.36 11.21
N LYS A 138 -5.88 38.76 10.85
CA LYS A 138 -6.45 37.59 11.57
C LYS A 138 -5.87 36.27 11.06
N LEU A 139 -5.61 36.16 9.76
CA LEU A 139 -5.20 34.92 9.10
C LEU A 139 -3.68 34.74 9.02
N ALA A 140 -2.89 35.82 9.14
CA ALA A 140 -1.43 35.76 9.00
C ALA A 140 -0.78 34.79 10.00
N LEU A 141 -1.27 34.74 11.24
CA LEU A 141 -0.78 33.80 12.26
C LEU A 141 -1.06 32.35 11.85
N LEU A 142 -2.29 32.06 11.40
CA LEU A 142 -2.71 30.72 10.98
C LEU A 142 -1.95 30.26 9.72
N LEU A 143 -1.76 31.17 8.75
CA LEU A 143 -0.95 30.92 7.57
C LEU A 143 0.50 30.56 7.94
N ASN A 144 1.10 31.29 8.88
CA ASN A 144 2.46 31.00 9.34
C ASN A 144 2.54 29.66 10.09
N GLN A 145 1.55 29.33 10.92
CA GLN A 145 1.47 28.03 11.59
C GLN A 145 1.34 26.88 10.58
N ALA A 146 0.49 27.02 9.55
CA ALA A 146 0.35 26.02 8.50
C ALA A 146 1.64 25.84 7.68
N ARG A 147 2.38 26.94 7.42
CA ARG A 147 3.71 26.88 6.79
C ARG A 147 4.73 26.16 7.65
N GLU A 148 4.79 26.48 8.94
CA GLU A 148 5.74 25.85 9.87
C GLU A 148 5.46 24.35 10.01
N ARG A 149 4.18 23.97 10.17
CA ARG A 149 3.76 22.58 10.18
C ARG A 149 4.13 21.85 8.88
N SER A 150 3.92 22.50 7.73
CA SER A 150 4.32 21.93 6.43
C SER A 150 5.83 21.68 6.37
N ALA A 151 6.65 22.62 6.84
CA ALA A 151 8.11 22.45 6.86
C ALA A 151 8.54 21.29 7.78
N GLN A 152 7.92 21.15 8.95
CA GLN A 152 8.20 20.06 9.89
C GLN A 152 7.84 18.69 9.29
N LEU A 153 6.64 18.57 8.70
CA LEU A 153 6.18 17.34 8.05
C LEU A 153 7.07 16.96 6.86
N LEU A 154 7.45 17.93 6.03
CA LEU A 154 8.40 17.70 4.94
C LEU A 154 9.76 17.23 5.44
N GLY A 155 10.27 17.83 6.53
CA GLY A 155 11.50 17.38 7.19
C GLY A 155 11.41 15.91 7.61
N LYS A 156 10.30 15.52 8.24
CA LYS A 156 10.04 14.14 8.65
C LYS A 156 9.99 13.17 7.45
N VAL A 157 9.28 13.54 6.38
CA VAL A 157 9.21 12.75 5.14
C VAL A 157 10.61 12.56 4.53
N ASN A 158 11.42 13.61 4.49
CA ASN A 158 12.78 13.56 3.93
C ASN A 158 13.72 12.66 4.74
N VAL A 159 13.69 12.77 6.06
CA VAL A 159 14.48 11.92 6.96
C VAL A 159 14.09 10.46 6.78
N LEU A 160 12.80 10.13 6.86
CA LEU A 160 12.33 8.74 6.73
C LEU A 160 12.63 8.16 5.35
N THR A 161 12.50 8.96 4.29
CA THR A 161 12.84 8.53 2.93
C THR A 161 14.34 8.23 2.82
N THR A 162 15.19 9.10 3.35
CA THR A 162 16.65 8.91 3.31
C THR A 162 17.06 7.65 4.10
N VAL A 163 16.52 7.46 5.29
CA VAL A 163 16.80 6.28 6.14
C VAL A 163 16.36 4.99 5.43
N LEU A 164 15.15 4.96 4.87
CA LEU A 164 14.66 3.80 4.13
C LEU A 164 15.54 3.49 2.91
N ASP A 165 16.00 4.50 2.19
CA ASP A 165 16.87 4.35 1.04
C ASP A 165 18.27 3.85 1.41
N THR A 166 18.86 4.32 2.52
CA THR A 166 20.18 3.85 2.99
C THR A 166 20.12 2.38 3.35
N ILE A 167 19.10 1.98 4.10
CA ILE A 167 18.86 0.59 4.48
C ILE A 167 18.68 -0.30 3.24
N ALA A 168 17.89 0.15 2.26
CA ALA A 168 17.64 -0.62 1.04
C ALA A 168 18.90 -0.82 0.19
N ARG A 169 19.87 0.10 0.26
CA ARG A 169 21.17 -0.03 -0.42
C ARG A 169 22.09 -1.01 0.30
N GLU A 170 22.14 -0.97 1.63
CA GLU A 170 22.93 -1.91 2.43
C GLU A 170 22.50 -3.36 2.20
N GLN A 171 21.21 -3.63 2.05
CA GLN A 171 20.69 -4.97 1.76
C GLN A 171 21.03 -5.51 0.35
N LYS A 172 21.43 -4.66 -0.60
CA LYS A 172 21.83 -5.07 -1.96
C LYS A 172 23.33 -5.33 -2.10
N ALA A 173 24.12 -4.91 -1.12
CA ALA A 173 25.57 -5.04 -1.12
C ALA A 173 26.07 -6.34 -0.46
N CYS A 174 25.18 -7.11 0.18
CA CYS A 174 25.41 -8.48 0.65
C CYS A 174 24.82 -9.50 -0.34
#